data_AF-A0A2W4LP27-F1
#
_entry.id   AF-A0A2W4LP27-F1
#
_cell.length_a   1.000
_cell.length_b   1.000
_cell.length_c   1.000
_cell.angle_alpha   90.00
_cell.angle_beta   90.00
_cell.angle_gamma   90.00
#
_symmetry.space_group_name_H-M   'P 1'
#
loop_
_entity.id
_entity.type
_entity.pdbx_description
1 polymer ?
#
loop_
_entity_poly.entity_id
_entity_poly.type
_entity_poly.pdbx_seq_one_letter_code
_entity_poly.pdbx_strand_id
1 'polypeptide(L)'
;MSRHSGFTLIELLIGLVIVAILMFFAVPNYHTFIENQKLRARAESILSGLHTARQEAIRLNTNVSFVLTSTVPTPENVGTVTLDASGPHWLVRGAVMDPDTKTPQTTRVDS
;
A
#
# COMPACT_ATOMS: atom_id res chain seq x y z
N MET A 1 -48.47 33.47 12.20
CA MET A 1 -47.51 33.41 13.33
C MET A 1 -46.89 32.03 13.33
N SER A 2 -45.66 31.89 12.86
CA SER A 2 -44.98 30.60 12.77
C SER A 2 -44.39 30.26 14.14
N ARG A 3 -44.91 29.23 14.81
CA ARG A 3 -44.41 28.76 16.11
C ARG A 3 -43.17 27.91 15.84
N HIS A 4 -42.00 28.34 16.32
CA HIS A 4 -40.79 27.54 16.26
C HIS A 4 -40.91 26.43 17.32
N SER A 5 -40.95 25.16 16.91
CA SER A 5 -40.81 24.03 17.83
C SER A 5 -39.33 23.76 18.07
N GLY A 6 -38.89 23.81 19.33
CA GLY A 6 -37.55 23.42 19.76
C GLY A 6 -37.54 22.00 20.32
N PHE A 7 -36.36 21.38 20.37
CA PHE A 7 -36.15 20.08 20.98
C PHE A 7 -36.22 20.16 22.50
N THR A 8 -36.75 19.11 23.13
CA THR A 8 -36.73 19.01 24.60
C THR A 8 -35.39 18.46 25.10
N LEU A 9 -35.03 18.76 26.35
CA LEU A 9 -33.81 18.22 26.97
C LEU A 9 -33.81 16.69 26.97
N ILE A 10 -34.96 16.07 27.24
CA ILE A 10 -35.09 14.62 27.26
C ILE A 10 -34.89 14.01 25.86
N GLU A 11 -35.34 14.69 24.80
CA GLU A 11 -35.15 14.23 23.43
C GLU A 11 -33.69 14.28 23.00
N LEU A 12 -32.94 15.31 23.42
CA LEU A 12 -31.48 15.33 23.22
C LEU A 12 -30.77 14.22 23.99
N LEU A 13 -31.18 13.92 25.22
CA LEU A 13 -30.60 12.82 25.99
C LEU A 13 -30.88 11.46 25.35
N ILE A 14 -32.11 11.22 24.90
CA ILE A 14 -32.48 9.99 24.19
C ILE A 14 -31.70 9.89 22.87
N GLY A 15 -31.61 10.97 22.11
CA GLY A 15 -30.84 11.02 20.87
C GLY A 15 -29.36 10.68 21.10
N LEU A 16 -28.75 11.23 22.15
CA LEU A 16 -27.36 10.95 22.51
C LEU A 16 -27.16 9.47 22.87
N VAL A 17 -28.07 8.89 23.65
CA VAL A 17 -28.02 7.46 24.01
C VAL A 17 -28.11 6.58 22.76
N ILE A 18 -29.01 6.90 21.82
CA ILE A 18 -29.13 6.16 20.56
C ILE A 18 -27.83 6.24 19.76
N VAL A 19 -27.27 7.44 19.60
CA VAL A 19 -26.00 7.64 18.88
C VAL A 19 -24.86 6.87 19.54
N ALA A 20 -24.78 6.87 20.88
CA ALA A 20 -23.76 6.14 21.62
C ALA A 20 -23.86 4.62 21.38
N ILE A 21 -25.07 4.06 21.39
CA ILE A 21 -25.30 2.64 21.10
C ILE A 21 -24.90 2.33 19.65
N LEU A 22 -25.26 3.18 18.68
CA LEU A 22 -24.88 2.97 17.28
C LEU A 22 -23.37 3.01 17.08
N MET A 23 -22.67 3.97 17.70
CA MET A 23 -21.21 4.05 17.63
C MET A 23 -20.52 2.81 18.22
N PHE A 24 -21.06 2.26 19.31
CA PHE A 24 -20.51 1.06 19.94
C PHE A 24 -20.43 -0.13 18.99
N PHE A 25 -21.42 -0.30 18.11
CA PHE A 25 -21.41 -1.34 17.08
C PHE A 25 -20.66 -0.94 15.80
N ALA A 26 -20.67 0.34 15.43
CA ALA A 26 -20.07 0.82 14.19
C ALA A 26 -18.52 0.82 14.21
N VAL A 27 -17.91 1.24 15.33
CA VAL A 27 -16.45 1.35 15.47
C VAL A 27 -15.71 0.03 15.22
N PRO A 28 -16.06 -1.11 15.88
CA PRO A 28 -15.32 -2.35 15.67
C PRO A 28 -15.36 -2.84 14.21
N ASN A 29 -16.50 -2.66 13.52
CA ASN A 29 -16.63 -3.06 12.11
C ASN A 29 -15.75 -2.21 11.18
N TYR A 30 -15.54 -0.94 11.53
CA TYR A 30 -14.70 -0.03 10.74
C TYR A 30 -13.22 -0.45 10.74
N HIS A 31 -12.72 -1.00 11.85
CA HIS A 31 -11.33 -1.51 11.94
C HIS A 31 -11.08 -2.63 10.93
N THR A 32 -11.94 -3.65 10.91
CA THR A 32 -11.84 -4.77 9.96
C THR A 32 -11.94 -4.31 8.51
N PHE A 33 -12.81 -3.33 8.23
CA PHE A 33 -12.91 -2.74 6.90
C PHE A 33 -11.59 -2.08 6.47
N ILE A 34 -10.96 -1.27 7.32
CA ILE A 34 -9.68 -0.63 7.02
C ILE A 34 -8.58 -1.67 6.77
N GLU A 35 -8.51 -2.73 7.57
CA GLU A 35 -7.51 -3.79 7.40
C GLU A 35 -7.66 -4.50 6.05
N ASN A 36 -8.89 -4.82 5.67
CA ASN A 36 -9.19 -5.40 4.35
C ASN A 36 -8.82 -4.45 3.21
N GLN A 37 -9.10 -3.15 3.35
CA GLN A 37 -8.69 -2.15 2.36
C GLN A 37 -7.16 -2.05 2.24
N LYS A 38 -6.43 -2.08 3.36
CA LYS A 38 -4.95 -2.10 3.36
C LYS A 38 -4.42 -3.35 2.66
N LEU A 39 -5.01 -4.52 2.90
CA LEU A 39 -4.61 -5.76 2.24
C LEU A 39 -4.83 -5.71 0.73
N ARG A 40 -6.02 -5.25 0.30
CA ARG A 40 -6.33 -5.07 -1.13
C ARG A 40 -5.37 -4.07 -1.79
N ALA A 41 -5.13 -2.93 -1.16
CA ALA A 41 -4.21 -1.92 -1.69
C ALA A 41 -2.77 -2.47 -1.83
N ARG A 42 -2.30 -3.30 -0.90
CA ARG A 42 -1.00 -3.99 -1.00
C ARG A 42 -0.97 -4.99 -2.16
N ALA A 43 -2.04 -5.76 -2.36
CA ALA A 43 -2.11 -6.70 -3.48
C ALA A 43 -2.12 -5.96 -4.83
N GLU A 44 -2.87 -4.86 -4.92
CA GLU A 44 -2.93 -4.01 -6.12
C GLU A 44 -1.58 -3.34 -6.41
N SER A 45 -0.86 -2.87 -5.39
CA SER A 45 0.47 -2.28 -5.58
C SER A 45 1.50 -3.31 -6.08
N ILE A 46 1.46 -4.54 -5.57
CA ILE A 46 2.32 -5.64 -6.04
C ILE A 46 1.98 -6.00 -7.49
N LEU A 47 0.69 -6.14 -7.82
CA LEU A 47 0.26 -6.42 -9.19
C LEU A 47 0.72 -5.33 -10.17
N SER A 48 0.57 -4.06 -9.79
CA SER A 48 1.06 -2.92 -10.55
C SER A 48 2.58 -3.00 -10.75
N GLY A 49 3.34 -3.29 -9.69
CA GLY A 49 4.79 -3.40 -9.78
C GLY A 49 5.27 -4.58 -10.63
N LEU A 50 4.55 -5.70 -10.62
CA LEU A 50 4.81 -6.83 -11.50
C LEU A 50 4.50 -6.49 -12.96
N HIS A 51 3.42 -5.75 -13.23
CA HIS A 51 3.13 -5.23 -14.57
C HIS A 51 4.25 -4.32 -15.07
N THR A 52 4.73 -3.39 -14.23
CA THR A 52 5.88 -2.53 -14.54
C THR A 52 7.12 -3.36 -14.82
N ALA A 53 7.45 -4.34 -13.97
CA ALA A 53 8.57 -5.24 -14.18
C ALA A 53 8.47 -5.98 -15.52
N ARG A 54 7.30 -6.53 -15.83
CA ARG A 54 7.05 -7.21 -17.11
C ARG A 54 7.23 -6.27 -18.30
N GLN A 55 6.70 -5.06 -18.24
CA GLN A 55 6.85 -4.06 -19.30
C GLN A 55 8.33 -3.72 -19.51
N GLU A 56 9.08 -3.58 -18.43
CA GLU A 56 10.51 -3.27 -18.49
C GLU A 56 11.34 -4.44 -19.05
N ALA A 57 11.01 -5.68 -18.68
CA ALA A 57 11.64 -6.88 -19.23
C ALA A 57 11.47 -6.98 -20.75
N ILE A 58 10.25 -6.70 -21.23
CA ILE A 58 9.91 -6.70 -22.66
C ILE A 58 10.61 -5.54 -23.37
N ARG A 59 10.58 -4.33 -22.79
CA ARG A 59 11.19 -3.12 -23.35
C ARG A 59 12.70 -3.28 -23.55
N LEU A 60 13.38 -3.88 -22.58
CA LEU A 60 14.83 -4.06 -22.58
C LEU A 60 15.27 -5.41 -23.16
N ASN A 61 14.33 -6.32 -23.47
CA ASN A 61 14.59 -7.71 -23.85
C ASN A 61 15.64 -8.40 -22.94
N THR A 62 15.54 -8.12 -21.62
CA THR A 62 16.48 -8.61 -20.62
C THR A 62 15.73 -9.14 -19.41
N ASN A 63 16.42 -9.95 -18.61
CA ASN A 63 15.86 -10.45 -17.37
C ASN A 63 15.79 -9.31 -16.34
N VAL A 64 14.65 -9.14 -15.69
CA VAL A 64 14.46 -8.17 -14.61
C VAL A 64 13.90 -8.87 -13.38
N SER A 65 14.22 -8.34 -12.21
CA SER A 65 13.80 -8.86 -10.92
C SER A 65 12.88 -7.84 -10.25
N PHE A 66 11.73 -8.31 -9.78
CA PHE A 66 10.86 -7.55 -8.88
C PHE A 66 11.29 -7.87 -7.44
N VAL A 67 11.54 -6.83 -6.64
CA VAL A 67 11.94 -7.02 -5.24
C VAL A 67 11.15 -6.12 -4.30
N LEU A 68 10.88 -6.65 -3.10
CA LEU A 68 10.21 -5.94 -2.01
C LEU A 68 11.24 -5.41 -1.02
N THR A 69 10.92 -4.27 -0.39
CA THR A 69 11.78 -3.62 0.59
C THR A 69 10.99 -2.83 1.63
N SER A 70 11.57 -2.70 2.83
CA SER A 70 11.08 -1.86 3.91
C SER A 70 11.50 -0.39 3.80
N THR A 71 12.47 -0.06 2.96
CA THR A 71 12.96 1.31 2.75
C THR A 71 12.36 1.93 1.50
N VAL A 72 11.96 3.21 1.57
CA VAL A 72 11.48 3.94 0.39
C VAL A 72 12.60 4.00 -0.67
N PRO A 73 12.41 3.45 -1.88
CA PRO A 73 13.41 3.54 -2.93
C PRO A 73 13.53 4.99 -3.41
N THR A 74 14.73 5.54 -3.37
CA THR A 74 15.12 6.82 -3.96
C THR A 74 16.25 6.58 -4.96
N PRO A 75 16.49 7.48 -5.93
CA PRO A 75 17.59 7.34 -6.87
C PRO A 75 18.97 7.13 -6.21
N GLU A 76 19.14 7.61 -4.98
CA GLU A 76 20.37 7.51 -4.20
C GLU A 76 20.57 6.12 -3.56
N ASN A 77 19.48 5.41 -3.23
CA ASN A 77 19.55 4.17 -2.44
C ASN A 77 19.15 2.90 -3.22
N VAL A 78 18.61 3.00 -4.44
CA VAL A 78 18.13 1.85 -5.23
C VAL A 78 19.14 0.69 -5.39
N GLY A 79 20.44 0.99 -5.32
CA GLY A 79 21.52 0.00 -5.37
C GLY A 79 21.88 -0.66 -4.03
N THR A 80 21.52 -0.05 -2.90
CA THR A 80 21.88 -0.49 -1.54
C THR A 80 20.68 -0.89 -0.69
N VAL A 81 19.47 -0.70 -1.22
CA VAL A 81 18.21 -1.12 -0.60
C VAL A 81 18.25 -2.59 -0.20
N THR A 82 17.89 -2.86 1.06
CA THR A 82 17.82 -4.22 1.62
C THR A 82 16.53 -4.91 1.19
N LEU A 83 16.63 -6.19 0.83
CA LEU A 83 15.50 -7.01 0.43
C LEU A 83 14.68 -7.40 1.65
N ASP A 84 13.37 -7.18 1.58
CA ASP A 84 12.42 -7.56 2.62
C ASP A 84 11.12 -8.02 1.96
N ALA A 85 10.85 -9.32 2.01
CA ALA A 85 9.66 -9.93 1.43
C ALA A 85 8.34 -9.45 2.07
N SER A 86 8.41 -8.81 3.24
CA SER A 86 7.26 -8.22 3.95
C SER A 86 7.16 -6.70 3.80
N GLY A 87 8.14 -6.10 3.10
CA GLY A 87 8.25 -4.67 2.91
C GLY A 87 7.09 -4.08 2.09
N PRO A 88 6.58 -2.89 2.44
CA PRO A 88 5.46 -2.27 1.73
C PRO A 88 5.86 -1.60 0.41
N HIS A 89 7.17 -1.45 0.15
CA HIS A 89 7.69 -0.83 -1.06
C HIS A 89 8.26 -1.88 -2.00
N TRP A 90 8.28 -1.56 -3.29
CA TRP A 90 8.86 -2.41 -4.31
C TRP A 90 9.72 -1.60 -5.26
N LEU A 91 10.67 -2.27 -5.90
CA LEU A 91 11.47 -1.72 -6.99
C LEU A 91 11.70 -2.80 -8.05
N VAL A 92 11.94 -2.36 -9.28
CA VAL A 92 12.30 -3.22 -10.40
C VAL A 92 13.79 -3.06 -10.66
N ARG A 93 14.50 -4.18 -10.71
CA ARG A 93 15.95 -4.23 -10.92
C ARG A 93 16.25 -5.00 -12.19
N GLY A 94 16.98 -4.40 -13.12
CA GLY A 94 17.55 -5.15 -14.25
C GLY A 94 18.58 -6.18 -13.76
N ALA A 95 18.55 -7.39 -14.30
CA ALA A 95 19.65 -8.33 -14.06
C ALA A 95 20.84 -7.86 -14.90
N VAL A 96 21.93 -7.45 -14.25
CA VAL A 96 23.23 -7.49 -14.91
C VAL A 96 23.81 -8.87 -14.69
N MET A 97 23.91 -9.62 -15.77
CA MET A 97 24.73 -10.82 -15.85
C MET A 97 26.19 -10.39 -15.80
N ASP A 98 26.91 -10.78 -14.75
CA ASP A 98 28.37 -10.85 -14.78
C ASP A 98 28.78 -11.97 -15.75
N PRO A 99 29.54 -11.69 -16.83
CA PRO A 99 29.86 -12.69 -17.87
C PRO A 99 30.65 -13.90 -17.36
N ASP A 100 31.30 -13.82 -16.19
CA ASP A 100 32.18 -14.89 -15.66
C ASP A 100 31.59 -15.70 -14.49
N THR A 101 30.62 -15.18 -13.72
CA THR A 101 30.25 -15.81 -12.43
C THR A 101 28.82 -16.36 -12.34
N LYS A 102 27.94 -16.09 -13.32
CA LYS A 102 26.50 -16.44 -13.23
C LYS A 102 25.86 -16.03 -11.89
N THR A 103 26.37 -14.98 -11.23
CA THR A 103 25.73 -14.42 -10.04
C THR A 103 25.01 -13.12 -10.42
N PRO A 104 23.78 -12.88 -9.92
CA PRO A 104 23.02 -11.69 -10.27
C PRO A 104 23.64 -10.45 -9.61
N GLN A 105 24.35 -9.63 -10.39
CA GLN A 105 24.86 -8.32 -9.95
C GLN A 105 23.74 -7.28 -10.12
N THR A 106 23.52 -6.52 -9.05
CA THR A 106 22.50 -5.46 -8.97
C THR A 106 23.01 -4.20 -9.66
N THR A 107 22.71 -4.03 -10.95
CA THR A 107 23.07 -2.79 -11.64
C THR A 107 21.97 -1.75 -11.51
N ARG A 108 22.39 -0.62 -10.95
CA ARG A 108 21.75 0.69 -10.89
C ARG A 108 21.20 1.05 -12.29
N VAL A 109 19.87 1.09 -12.43
CA VAL A 109 19.22 1.67 -13.61
C VAL A 109 18.99 3.13 -13.29
N ASP A 110 19.88 3.98 -13.76
CA ASP A 110 19.75 5.42 -13.77
C ASP A 110 18.97 5.87 -15.00
N SER A 111 17.75 6.40 -14.78
CA SER A 111 17.04 7.35 -15.65
C SER A 111 15.91 7.99 -14.86
#